data_AF-A0A7W0HF13-F1
#
_entry.id   AF-A0A7W0HF13-F1
#
_cell.length_a   1.000
_cell.length_b   1.000
_cell.length_c   1.000
_cell.angle_alpha   90.00
_cell.angle_beta   90.00
_cell.angle_gamma   90.00
#
_symmetry.space_group_name_H-M   'P 1'
#
loop_
_entity.id
_entity.type
_entity.pdbx_description
1 polymer ?
#
loop_
_entity_poly.entity_id
_entity_poly.type
_entity_poly.pdbx_seq_one_letter_code
_entity_poly.pdbx_strand_id
1 'polypeptide(L)'
;MSEIEVQDGETPVEEPQLPREPAAPIESRFLFVDVAALRAKQLRRGAKLRLPEPSADTEPTPRPVKAERLAMAEVRTGLVEWALPDFKAVFDTR
;
A
#
# COMPACT_ATOMS: atom_id res chain seq x y z
N MET A 1 -4.54 -16.19 -46.79
CA MET A 1 -5.29 -16.01 -45.52
C MET A 1 -4.87 -17.16 -44.62
N SER A 2 -3.83 -16.95 -43.82
CA SER A 2 -3.37 -17.91 -42.81
C SER A 2 -3.14 -17.06 -41.56
N GLU A 3 -4.15 -17.03 -40.71
CA GLU A 3 -4.13 -16.33 -39.42
C GLU A 3 -3.09 -16.98 -38.52
N ILE A 4 -2.19 -16.14 -38.03
CA ILE A 4 -1.23 -16.47 -36.99
C ILE A 4 -1.96 -16.19 -35.68
N GLU A 5 -2.42 -17.23 -35.01
CA GLU A 5 -2.88 -17.12 -33.62
C GLU A 5 -1.67 -17.16 -32.70
N VAL A 6 -1.20 -15.99 -32.28
CA VAL A 6 -0.29 -15.85 -31.13
C VAL A 6 -1.19 -15.72 -29.90
N GLN A 7 -1.27 -16.79 -29.12
CA GLN A 7 -2.00 -16.79 -27.85
C GLN A 7 -0.99 -16.55 -26.72
N ASP A 8 -0.60 -15.29 -26.53
CA ASP A 8 0.16 -14.86 -25.34
C ASP A 8 -0.78 -14.83 -24.14
N GLY A 9 -0.96 -16.00 -23.53
CA GLY A 9 -1.60 -16.15 -22.22
C GLY A 9 -0.62 -15.73 -21.12
N GLU A 10 -0.44 -14.43 -20.92
CA GLU A 10 0.26 -13.91 -19.74
C GLU A 10 -0.66 -14.02 -18.52
N THR A 11 -0.67 -15.20 -17.91
CA THR A 11 -1.27 -15.38 -16.57
C THR A 11 -0.49 -14.48 -15.60
N PRO A 12 -1.15 -13.59 -14.84
CA PRO A 12 -0.47 -12.81 -13.82
C PRO A 12 0.14 -13.79 -12.81
N VAL A 13 1.46 -13.88 -12.78
CA VAL A 13 2.20 -14.60 -11.75
C VAL A 13 1.90 -13.91 -10.42
N GLU A 14 0.96 -14.47 -9.67
CA GLU A 14 0.70 -14.09 -8.29
C GLU A 14 1.89 -14.56 -7.46
N GLU A 15 2.88 -13.66 -7.31
CA GLU A 15 4.05 -13.92 -6.48
C GLU A 15 3.57 -14.39 -5.09
N PRO A 16 4.10 -15.51 -4.57
CA PRO A 16 3.73 -15.99 -3.26
C PRO A 16 4.03 -14.89 -2.24
N GLN A 17 2.97 -14.44 -1.55
CA GLN A 17 3.05 -13.46 -0.47
C GLN A 17 3.79 -14.10 0.70
N LEU A 18 5.12 -14.12 0.64
CA LEU A 18 5.95 -14.44 1.79
C LEU A 18 5.57 -13.50 2.94
N PRO A 19 5.52 -13.97 4.20
CA PRO A 19 5.23 -13.12 5.34
C PRO A 19 6.25 -11.98 5.37
N ARG A 20 5.83 -10.78 4.97
CA ARG A 20 6.68 -9.59 4.99
C ARG A 20 6.73 -9.10 6.43
N GLU A 21 7.92 -8.87 6.95
CA GLU A 21 8.07 -8.26 8.27
C GLU A 21 7.36 -6.89 8.28
N PRO A 22 6.66 -6.53 9.36
CA PRO A 22 5.97 -5.25 9.44
C PRO A 22 6.99 -4.10 9.43
N ALA A 23 6.69 -3.06 8.66
CA ALA A 23 7.49 -1.85 8.60
C ALA A 23 7.56 -1.17 9.98
N ALA A 24 8.67 -0.46 10.22
CA ALA A 24 8.86 0.31 11.45
C ALA A 24 7.71 1.32 11.66
N PRO A 25 7.22 1.51 12.90
CA PRO A 25 6.18 2.49 13.19
C PRO A 25 6.63 3.91 12.82
N ILE A 26 5.73 4.69 12.21
CA ILE A 26 5.98 6.10 11.90
C ILE A 26 5.62 6.98 13.10
N GLU A 27 6.62 7.59 13.74
CA GLU A 27 6.44 8.50 14.87
C GLU A 27 6.07 9.93 14.42
N SER A 28 6.61 10.38 13.29
CA SER A 28 6.33 11.70 12.73
C SER A 28 4.93 11.76 12.12
N ARG A 29 4.09 12.65 12.65
CA ARG A 29 2.72 12.89 12.13
C ARG A 29 2.72 13.30 10.66
N PHE A 30 3.71 14.07 10.23
CA PHE A 30 3.83 14.51 8.83
C PHE A 30 4.18 13.34 7.92
N LEU A 31 5.19 12.55 8.31
CA LEU A 31 5.58 11.36 7.55
C LEU A 31 4.42 10.36 7.44
N PHE A 32 3.64 10.19 8.50
CA PHE A 32 2.47 9.31 8.49
C PHE A 32 1.45 9.76 7.43
N VAL A 33 1.16 11.07 7.39
CA VAL A 33 0.22 11.65 6.42
C VAL A 33 0.72 11.50 5.00
N ASP A 34 2.01 11.78 4.75
CA ASP A 34 2.61 11.69 3.42
C ASP A 34 2.59 10.26 2.89
N VAL A 35 3.02 9.29 3.70
CA VAL A 35 3.00 7.87 3.34
C VAL A 35 1.57 7.39 3.11
N ALA A 36 0.62 7.74 3.98
CA ALA A 36 -0.79 7.38 3.83
C ALA A 36 -1.42 8.03 2.58
N ALA A 37 -1.07 9.27 2.25
CA ALA A 37 -1.58 9.95 1.05
C ALA A 37 -1.05 9.32 -0.24
N LEU A 38 0.24 8.98 -0.28
CA LEU A 38 0.84 8.24 -1.39
C LEU A 38 0.17 6.87 -1.54
N ARG A 39 -0.07 6.17 -0.44
CA ARG A 39 -0.75 4.88 -0.48
C ARG A 39 -2.21 4.99 -0.93
N ALA A 40 -2.95 5.99 -0.45
CA ALA A 40 -4.31 6.25 -0.92
C ALA A 40 -4.37 6.53 -2.42
N LYS A 41 -3.35 7.23 -2.96
CA LYS A 41 -3.20 7.44 -4.41
C LYS A 41 -2.98 6.12 -5.16
N GLN A 42 -2.23 5.17 -4.61
CA GLN A 42 -2.07 3.83 -5.19
C GLN A 42 -3.41 3.08 -5.20
N LEU A 43 -4.14 3.07 -4.09
CA LEU A 43 -5.44 2.40 -4.00
C LEU A 43 -6.46 2.95 -5.00
N ARG A 44 -6.49 4.27 -5.18
CA ARG A 44 -7.33 4.93 -6.19
C ARG A 44 -6.99 4.54 -7.63
N ARG A 45 -5.75 4.10 -7.86
CA ARG A 45 -5.27 3.61 -9.16
C ARG A 45 -5.41 2.09 -9.32
N GLY A 46 -6.10 1.41 -8.39
CA GLY A 46 -6.34 -0.03 -8.47
C GLY A 46 -5.25 -0.91 -7.86
N ALA A 47 -4.35 -0.36 -7.03
CA ALA A 47 -3.40 -1.20 -6.31
C ALA A 47 -4.12 -2.15 -5.34
N LYS A 48 -3.65 -3.39 -5.21
CA LYS A 48 -4.18 -4.41 -4.29
C LYS A 48 -4.13 -3.92 -2.85
N LEU A 49 -5.22 -4.07 -2.11
CA LEU A 49 -5.29 -3.80 -0.67
C LEU A 49 -4.47 -4.85 0.09
N ARG A 50 -3.69 -4.43 1.09
CA ARG A 50 -2.85 -5.31 1.91
C ARG A 50 -3.49 -5.71 3.23
N LEU A 51 -4.54 -5.00 3.65
CA LEU A 51 -5.31 -5.39 4.82
C LEU A 51 -5.97 -6.75 4.56
N PRO A 52 -6.04 -7.64 5.57
CA PRO A 52 -6.86 -8.83 5.47
C PRO A 52 -8.29 -8.38 5.17
N GLU A 53 -8.95 -9.10 4.26
CA GLU A 53 -10.36 -8.87 3.99
C GLU A 53 -11.14 -8.99 5.31
N PRO A 54 -12.14 -8.12 5.55
CA PRO A 54 -12.99 -8.28 6.70
C PRO A 54 -13.59 -9.69 6.65
N SER A 55 -13.36 -10.48 7.71
CA SER A 55 -13.95 -11.81 7.83
C SER A 55 -15.47 -11.71 7.67
N ALA A 56 -16.10 -12.78 7.17
CA ALA A 56 -17.54 -12.85 6.94
C ALA A 56 -18.41 -12.51 8.18
N ASP A 57 -17.82 -12.54 9.38
CA ASP A 57 -18.45 -12.16 10.66
C ASP A 57 -18.46 -10.64 10.91
N THR A 58 -17.80 -9.84 10.08
CA THR A 58 -17.82 -8.38 10.17
C THR A 58 -19.01 -7.86 9.35
N GLU A 59 -20.02 -7.33 10.03
CA GLU A 59 -21.17 -6.65 9.43
C GLU A 59 -20.74 -5.79 8.23
N PRO A 60 -21.32 -6.00 7.02
CA PRO A 60 -20.92 -5.27 5.83
C PRO A 60 -21.15 -3.78 6.11
N THR A 61 -20.07 -3.00 6.12
CA THR A 61 -20.20 -1.57 6.31
C THR A 61 -21.00 -1.02 5.13
N PRO A 62 -22.16 -0.38 5.33
CA PRO A 62 -23.09 -0.04 4.25
C PRO A 62 -22.58 1.06 3.30
N ARG A 63 -21.34 1.51 3.48
CA ARG A 63 -20.74 2.61 2.72
C ARG A 63 -19.34 2.20 2.25
N PRO A 64 -18.98 2.45 0.98
CA PRO A 64 -17.63 2.20 0.51
C PRO A 64 -16.63 2.95 1.38
N VAL A 65 -15.71 2.21 1.99
CA VAL A 65 -14.65 2.79 2.82
C VAL A 65 -13.73 3.58 1.89
N LYS A 66 -13.56 4.88 2.18
CA LYS A 66 -12.69 5.75 1.39
C LYS A 66 -11.25 5.18 1.37
N ALA A 67 -10.60 5.26 0.22
CA ALA A 67 -9.21 4.78 0.02
C ALA A 67 -8.24 5.35 1.06
N GLU A 68 -8.44 6.58 1.53
CA GLU A 68 -7.65 7.20 2.59
C GLU A 68 -7.73 6.43 3.91
N ARG A 69 -8.91 5.96 4.30
CA ARG A 69 -9.09 5.23 5.56
C ARG A 69 -8.43 3.85 5.49
N LEU A 70 -8.52 3.19 4.34
CA LEU A 70 -7.82 1.92 4.09
C LEU A 70 -6.30 2.12 4.11
N ALA A 71 -5.79 3.16 3.45
CA ALA A 71 -4.38 3.49 3.47
C ALA A 71 -3.88 3.82 4.89
N MET A 72 -4.61 4.61 5.66
CA MET A 72 -4.26 4.91 7.05
C MET A 72 -4.24 3.66 7.93
N ALA A 73 -5.15 2.70 7.68
CA ALA A 73 -5.16 1.43 8.40
C ALA A 73 -3.95 0.57 8.03
N GLU A 74 -3.59 0.46 6.74
CA GLU A 74 -2.37 -0.25 6.32
C GLU A 74 -1.10 0.36 6.92
N VAL A 75 -0.98 1.70 6.93
CA VAL A 75 0.19 2.38 7.51
C VAL A 75 0.25 2.16 9.02
N ARG A 76 -0.89 2.19 9.71
CA ARG A 76 -0.95 1.95 11.17
C ARG A 76 -0.55 0.52 11.54
N THR A 77 -0.87 -0.46 10.70
CA THR A 77 -0.52 -1.87 10.92
C THR A 77 0.87 -2.24 10.37
N GLY A 78 1.65 -1.27 9.85
CA GLY A 78 3.00 -1.53 9.33
C GLY A 78 3.02 -2.30 8.01
N LEU A 79 1.93 -2.32 7.25
CA LEU A 79 1.85 -3.04 5.96
C LEU A 79 2.36 -2.22 4.77
N VAL A 80 2.76 -0.97 5.02
CA VAL A 80 3.32 -0.06 4.01
C VAL A 80 4.77 0.20 4.36
N GLU A 81 5.67 -0.33 3.54
CA GLU A 81 7.09 0.00 3.60
C GLU A 81 7.33 1.47 3.29
N TRP A 82 8.23 2.08 4.04
CA TRP A 82 8.64 3.46 3.85
C TRP A 82 10.14 3.59 4.14
N ALA A 83 10.78 4.51 3.43
CA ALA A 83 12.17 4.86 3.64
C ALA A 83 12.34 6.35 3.32
N LEU A 84 13.17 7.03 4.12
CA LEU A 84 13.64 8.37 3.83
C LEU A 84 15.10 8.29 3.37
N PRO A 85 15.52 9.14 2.42
CA PRO A 85 16.94 9.24 2.11
C PRO A 85 17.70 9.82 3.30
N ASP A 86 18.99 9.51 3.38
CA ASP A 86 19.87 10.08 4.40
C ASP A 86 20.01 11.59 4.20
N PHE A 87 19.42 12.37 5.11
CA PHE A 87 19.58 13.81 5.12
C PHE A 87 20.73 14.20 6.04
N LYS A 88 21.82 14.74 5.46
CA LYS A 88 22.86 15.42 6.25
C LYS A 88 22.31 16.76 6.71
N ALA A 89 21.87 16.84 7.96
CA ALA A 89 21.43 18.09 8.54
C ALA A 89 22.62 19.08 8.61
N VAL A 90 22.56 20.14 7.81
CA VAL A 90 23.48 21.28 7.91
C VAL A 90 22.90 22.22 8.96
N PHE A 91 23.30 22.02 10.20
CA PHE A 91 22.99 22.97 11.26
C PHE A 91 24.00 24.12 11.20
N ASP A 92 23.57 25.33 10.82
CA ASP A 92 24.38 26.54 10.96
C ASP A 92 24.31 26.97 12.43
N THR A 93 25.27 26.53 13.24
CA THR A 93 25.41 26.95 14.65
C THR A 93 26.08 28.33 14.66
N ARG A 94 25.26 29.39 14.60
CA ARG A 94 25.70 30.77 14.86
C ARG A 94 25.45 31.16 16.31
#